data_AF-A0A7U2MP01-F1
#
_entry.id   AF-A0A7U2MP01-F1
#
_cell.length_a   1.000
_cell.length_b   1.000
_cell.length_c   1.000
_cell.angle_alpha   90.00
_cell.angle_beta   90.00
_cell.angle_gamma   90.00
#
_symmetry.space_group_name_H-M   'P 1'
#
loop_
_entity.id
_entity.type
_entity.pdbx_description
1 polymer ?
#
loop_
_entity_poly.entity_id
_entity_poly.type
_entity_poly.pdbx_seq_one_letter_code
_entity_poly.pdbx_strand_id
1 'polypeptide(L)'
;MALLRNPHLQMPGFNLALNISSTSLTSQTKMWFPTVHREIVMMRVIDSITDKTQWDQKSFNENITSKWYQEIARSGLDMTPKIMVWVIKELQWKADILNKTGYVRVFDVGVIKSNTVISKDLQEALKERVRPLNDIPGDQKDYHPRSDQKVVDLVHPSLFRSFMAQLTSYWTALLNLMTV
;
A
#
# COMPACT_ATOMS: atom_id res chain seq x y z
N MET A 1 -33.53 7.22 -17.15
CA MET A 1 -34.27 5.93 -17.26
C MET A 1 -33.86 5.06 -18.48
N ALA A 2 -33.11 5.55 -19.48
CA ALA A 2 -32.72 4.74 -20.66
C ALA A 2 -31.40 3.95 -20.50
N LEU A 3 -30.50 4.38 -19.61
CA LEU A 3 -29.15 3.80 -19.46
C LEU A 3 -29.15 2.39 -18.82
N LEU A 4 -30.13 2.09 -17.95
CA LEU A 4 -30.22 0.81 -17.23
C LEU A 4 -30.74 -0.36 -18.09
N ARG A 5 -31.16 -0.11 -19.35
CA ARG A 5 -31.72 -1.13 -20.26
C ARG A 5 -30.83 -1.44 -21.47
N ASN A 6 -29.62 -0.90 -21.51
CA ASN A 6 -28.71 -1.15 -22.63
C ASN A 6 -27.92 -2.47 -22.39
N PRO A 7 -28.10 -3.51 -23.23
CA PRO A 7 -27.45 -4.80 -23.05
C PRO A 7 -25.93 -4.78 -23.32
N HIS A 8 -25.40 -3.71 -23.90
CA HIS A 8 -23.97 -3.53 -24.16
C HIS A 8 -23.24 -2.81 -23.01
N LEU A 9 -23.96 -2.27 -22.02
CA LEU A 9 -23.38 -1.60 -20.87
C LEU A 9 -23.23 -2.60 -19.71
N GLN A 10 -21.98 -2.92 -19.41
CA GLN A 10 -21.60 -3.83 -18.31
C GLN A 10 -21.03 -3.04 -17.13
N MET A 11 -21.23 -3.56 -15.91
CA MET A 11 -20.54 -3.06 -14.74
C MET A 11 -19.03 -3.25 -14.89
N PRO A 12 -18.22 -2.18 -14.78
CA PRO A 12 -16.77 -2.30 -14.85
C PRO A 12 -16.26 -3.27 -13.78
N GLY A 13 -15.51 -4.29 -14.20
CA GLY A 13 -14.92 -5.29 -13.30
C GLY A 13 -15.78 -6.52 -13.01
N PHE A 14 -17.04 -6.55 -13.43
CA PHE A 14 -17.96 -7.67 -13.15
C PHE A 14 -18.48 -8.38 -14.41
N ASN A 15 -18.37 -7.77 -15.60
CA ASN A 15 -18.98 -8.28 -16.85
C ASN A 15 -20.49 -8.61 -16.71
N LEU A 16 -21.17 -7.90 -15.80
CA LEU A 16 -22.58 -8.09 -15.49
C LEU A 16 -23.41 -6.96 -16.09
N ALA A 17 -24.61 -7.27 -16.57
CA ALA A 17 -25.56 -6.26 -17.02
C ALA A 17 -26.01 -5.38 -15.84
N LEU A 18 -26.23 -4.09 -16.08
CA LEU A 18 -26.64 -3.12 -15.05
C LEU A 18 -28.03 -3.38 -14.42
N ASN A 19 -28.78 -4.39 -14.91
CA ASN A 19 -30.16 -4.68 -14.51
C ASN A 19 -30.31 -6.01 -13.74
N ILE A 20 -29.33 -6.39 -12.94
CA ILE A 20 -29.38 -7.65 -12.18
C ILE A 20 -30.18 -7.48 -10.88
N SER A 21 -31.17 -8.36 -10.66
CA SER A 21 -31.93 -8.44 -9.43
C SER A 21 -31.15 -9.14 -8.32
N SER A 22 -31.34 -8.69 -7.06
CA SER A 22 -30.64 -9.21 -5.87
C SER A 22 -30.79 -10.72 -5.66
N THR A 23 -31.84 -11.32 -6.24
CA THR A 23 -32.17 -12.74 -6.11
C THR A 23 -31.30 -13.65 -6.98
N SER A 24 -30.78 -13.19 -8.13
CA SER A 24 -29.93 -14.02 -9.01
C SER A 24 -28.46 -14.09 -8.59
N LEU A 25 -28.02 -13.20 -7.68
CA LEU A 25 -26.66 -13.21 -7.12
C LEU A 25 -26.40 -14.43 -6.21
N THR A 26 -27.45 -15.06 -5.69
CA THR A 26 -27.34 -16.09 -4.65
C THR A 26 -27.22 -17.53 -5.17
N SER A 27 -27.59 -17.78 -6.44
CA SER A 27 -27.52 -19.10 -7.07
C SER A 27 -26.30 -19.32 -7.98
N GLN A 28 -25.47 -18.30 -8.21
CA GLN A 28 -24.15 -18.40 -8.87
C GLN A 28 -22.98 -18.50 -7.87
N THR A 29 -23.23 -19.01 -6.66
CA THR A 29 -22.25 -19.27 -5.59
C THR A 29 -21.23 -20.38 -5.92
N LYS A 30 -21.01 -20.66 -7.21
CA LYS A 30 -19.98 -21.54 -7.76
C LYS A 30 -19.03 -20.78 -8.71
N MET A 31 -18.68 -19.53 -8.36
CA MET A 31 -17.69 -18.72 -9.06
C MET A 31 -16.66 -18.17 -8.07
N TRP A 32 -15.84 -19.08 -7.55
CA TRP A 32 -14.86 -18.84 -6.50
C TRP A 32 -13.56 -18.22 -7.12
N PHE A 33 -13.24 -16.95 -6.79
CA PHE A 33 -11.89 -16.35 -6.63
C PHE A 33 -10.92 -15.96 -7.80
N PRO A 34 -11.34 -15.57 -9.02
CA PRO A 34 -10.38 -15.00 -9.98
C PRO A 34 -10.13 -13.48 -9.82
N THR A 35 -11.10 -12.70 -9.32
CA THR A 35 -11.00 -11.23 -9.24
C THR A 35 -10.16 -10.74 -8.04
N VAL A 36 -10.24 -11.45 -6.90
CA VAL A 36 -9.57 -11.08 -5.65
C VAL A 36 -8.04 -11.14 -5.77
N HIS A 37 -7.47 -12.09 -6.52
CA HIS A 37 -6.01 -12.21 -6.61
C HIS A 37 -5.38 -10.99 -7.30
N ARG A 38 -5.94 -10.57 -8.45
CA ARG A 38 -5.43 -9.41 -9.18
C ARG A 38 -5.60 -8.12 -8.40
N GLU A 39 -6.74 -7.95 -7.73
CA GLU A 39 -6.99 -6.81 -6.87
C GLU A 39 -5.99 -6.74 -5.70
N ILE A 40 -5.73 -7.87 -5.02
CA ILE A 40 -4.71 -7.95 -3.96
C ILE A 40 -3.33 -7.61 -4.50
N VAL A 41 -2.97 -8.10 -5.69
CA VAL A 41 -1.69 -7.78 -6.34
C VAL A 41 -1.59 -6.29 -6.64
N MET A 42 -2.62 -5.68 -7.22
CA MET A 42 -2.67 -4.24 -7.48
C MET A 42 -2.53 -3.43 -6.19
N MET A 43 -3.26 -3.82 -5.13
CA MET A 43 -3.20 -3.20 -3.81
C MET A 43 -1.78 -3.23 -3.23
N ARG A 44 -1.11 -4.39 -3.28
CA ARG A 44 0.29 -4.54 -2.82
C ARG A 44 1.25 -3.67 -3.61
N VAL A 45 1.06 -3.59 -4.93
CA VAL A 45 1.88 -2.73 -5.79
C VAL A 45 1.67 -1.26 -5.42
N ILE A 46 0.42 -0.80 -5.30
CA ILE A 46 0.10 0.57 -4.89
C ILE A 46 0.73 0.89 -3.54
N ASP A 47 0.61 -0.01 -2.55
CA ASP A 47 1.23 0.16 -1.23
C ASP A 47 2.74 0.38 -1.36
N SER A 48 3.42 -0.54 -2.06
CA SER A 48 4.87 -0.50 -2.25
C SER A 48 5.36 0.77 -2.97
N ILE A 49 4.56 1.33 -3.89
CA ILE A 49 4.90 2.57 -4.58
C ILE A 49 4.64 3.77 -3.67
N THR A 50 3.52 3.78 -2.93
CA THR A 50 3.19 4.88 -2.00
C THR A 50 4.12 4.98 -0.79
N ASP A 51 4.90 3.94 -0.49
CA ASP A 51 5.99 3.99 0.50
C ASP A 51 7.27 4.65 -0.03
N LYS A 52 7.43 4.81 -1.35
CA LYS A 52 8.61 5.48 -1.92
C LYS A 52 8.53 6.98 -1.65
N THR A 53 9.67 7.60 -1.38
CA THR A 53 9.73 9.07 -1.20
C THR A 53 9.30 9.80 -2.47
N GLN A 54 8.47 10.83 -2.31
CA GLN A 54 7.95 11.66 -3.40
C GLN A 54 7.24 10.86 -4.51
N TRP A 55 6.59 9.75 -4.16
CA TRP A 55 5.87 8.91 -5.11
C TRP A 55 4.78 9.69 -5.86
N ASP A 56 4.17 10.68 -5.20
CA ASP A 56 3.12 11.57 -5.69
C ASP A 56 3.58 12.45 -6.85
N GLN A 57 4.83 12.93 -6.81
CA GLN A 57 5.44 13.68 -7.91
C GLN A 57 5.96 12.73 -8.99
N LYS A 58 6.55 11.61 -8.57
CA LYS A 58 7.18 10.63 -9.46
C LYS A 58 6.17 9.85 -10.30
N SER A 59 4.92 9.71 -9.87
CA SER A 59 3.85 9.05 -10.63
C SER A 59 3.49 9.75 -11.95
N PHE A 60 3.88 11.01 -12.12
CA PHE A 60 3.70 11.76 -13.38
C PHE A 60 4.90 11.64 -14.33
N ASN A 61 6.00 11.03 -13.90
CA ASN A 61 7.20 10.87 -14.73
C ASN A 61 7.21 9.50 -15.42
N GLU A 62 7.10 9.50 -16.75
CA GLU A 62 7.05 8.28 -17.56
C GLU A 62 8.31 7.41 -17.44
N ASN A 63 9.49 8.03 -17.31
CA ASN A 63 10.75 7.29 -17.13
C ASN A 63 10.77 6.55 -15.78
N ILE A 64 10.26 7.17 -14.73
CA ILE A 64 10.20 6.56 -13.39
C ILE A 64 9.13 5.47 -13.34
N THR A 65 7.93 5.73 -13.86
CA THR A 65 6.85 4.75 -13.89
C THR A 65 7.19 3.53 -14.76
N SER A 66 7.96 3.73 -15.84
CA SER A 66 8.52 2.64 -16.64
C SER A 66 9.50 1.78 -15.85
N LYS A 67 10.35 2.39 -15.01
CA LYS A 67 11.25 1.64 -14.11
C LYS A 67 10.47 0.83 -13.08
N TRP A 68 9.45 1.43 -12.45
CA TRP A 68 8.58 0.69 -11.52
C TRP A 68 7.90 -0.49 -12.21
N TYR A 69 7.40 -0.31 -13.43
CA TYR A 69 6.83 -1.41 -14.21
C TYR A 69 7.85 -2.53 -14.43
N GLN A 70 9.09 -2.20 -14.79
CA GLN A 70 10.14 -3.22 -14.95
C GLN A 70 10.50 -3.92 -13.64
N GLU A 71 10.54 -3.21 -12.51
CA GLU A 71 10.74 -3.79 -11.18
C GLU A 71 9.62 -4.81 -10.86
N ILE A 72 8.37 -4.41 -11.08
CA ILE A 72 7.19 -5.25 -10.81
C ILE A 72 7.14 -6.45 -11.77
N ALA A 73 7.45 -6.26 -13.05
CA ALA A 73 7.47 -7.35 -14.02
C ALA A 73 8.51 -8.42 -13.66
N ARG A 74 9.63 -8.05 -13.03
CA ARG A 74 10.66 -8.99 -12.54
C ARG A 74 10.27 -9.70 -11.24
N SER A 75 9.27 -9.20 -10.51
CA SER A 75 8.85 -9.77 -9.22
C SER A 75 8.01 -11.05 -9.35
N GLY A 76 7.59 -11.42 -10.56
CA GLY A 76 6.76 -12.60 -10.81
C GLY A 76 5.27 -12.42 -10.45
N LEU A 77 4.85 -11.20 -10.11
CA LEU A 77 3.44 -10.86 -9.88
C LEU A 77 2.63 -10.90 -11.19
N ASP A 78 1.35 -11.30 -11.13
CA ASP A 78 0.41 -11.26 -12.28
C ASP A 78 0.04 -9.80 -12.63
N MET A 79 0.99 -9.09 -13.24
CA MET A 79 0.91 -7.67 -13.56
C MET A 79 0.99 -7.47 -15.07
N THR A 80 -0.16 -7.44 -15.74
CA THR A 80 -0.20 -7.14 -17.19
C THR A 80 0.04 -5.65 -17.45
N PRO A 81 0.49 -5.26 -18.66
CA PRO A 81 0.64 -3.85 -19.03
C PRO A 81 -0.63 -3.02 -18.79
N LYS A 82 -1.81 -3.60 -19.05
CA LYS A 82 -3.10 -2.94 -18.84
C LYS A 82 -3.35 -2.64 -17.35
N ILE A 83 -3.00 -3.57 -16.47
CA ILE A 83 -3.11 -3.39 -15.03
C ILE A 83 -2.15 -2.31 -14.56
N MET A 84 -0.92 -2.28 -15.08
CA MET A 84 0.04 -1.23 -14.73
C MET A 84 -0.46 0.17 -15.13
N VAL A 85 -1.03 0.32 -16.33
CA VAL A 85 -1.62 1.59 -16.76
C VAL A 85 -2.72 2.03 -15.80
N TRP A 86 -3.55 1.11 -15.32
CA TRP A 86 -4.57 1.41 -14.32
C TRP A 86 -3.94 1.83 -12.99
N VAL A 87 -2.95 1.10 -12.49
CA VAL A 87 -2.25 1.43 -11.23
C VAL A 87 -1.58 2.79 -11.29
N ILE A 88 -0.95 3.16 -12.40
CA ILE A 88 -0.36 4.51 -12.56
C ILE A 88 -1.44 5.60 -12.53
N LYS A 89 -2.58 5.39 -13.20
CA LYS A 89 -3.70 6.34 -13.15
C LYS A 89 -4.27 6.48 -11.74
N GLU A 90 -4.44 5.37 -11.03
CA GLU A 90 -4.89 5.37 -9.63
C GLU A 90 -3.91 6.13 -8.74
N LEU A 91 -2.60 5.93 -8.91
CA LEU A 91 -1.57 6.68 -8.18
C LEU A 91 -1.63 8.18 -8.47
N GLN A 92 -1.81 8.58 -9.73
CA GLN A 92 -1.93 9.99 -10.11
C GLN A 92 -3.18 10.65 -9.49
N TRP A 93 -4.31 9.94 -9.46
CA TRP A 93 -5.52 10.41 -8.78
C TRP A 93 -5.31 10.52 -7.26
N LYS A 94 -4.67 9.52 -6.65
CA LYS A 94 -4.30 9.53 -5.23
C LYS A 94 -3.32 10.65 -4.88
N ALA A 95 -2.39 10.99 -5.77
CA ALA A 95 -1.46 12.10 -5.62
C ALA A 95 -2.18 13.46 -5.60
N ASP A 96 -3.19 13.64 -6.46
CA ASP A 96 -4.04 14.84 -6.45
C ASP A 96 -4.83 14.97 -5.13
N ILE A 97 -5.35 13.86 -4.60
CA ILE A 97 -5.98 13.85 -3.27
C ILE A 97 -4.98 14.25 -2.20
N LEU A 98 -3.80 13.63 -2.16
CA LEU A 98 -2.75 13.93 -1.19
C LEU A 98 -2.39 15.42 -1.21
N ASN A 99 -2.25 16.00 -2.40
CA ASN A 99 -1.92 17.42 -2.57
C ASN A 99 -3.04 18.35 -2.05
N LYS A 100 -4.31 17.95 -2.21
CA LYS A 100 -5.47 18.75 -1.77
C LYS A 100 -5.77 18.63 -0.27
N THR A 101 -5.60 17.44 0.31
CA THR A 101 -6.04 17.15 1.68
C THR A 101 -4.89 16.98 2.67
N GLY A 102 -3.66 16.77 2.20
CA GLY A 102 -2.49 16.42 3.02
C GLY A 102 -2.44 14.95 3.45
N TYR A 103 -3.41 14.12 3.04
CA TYR A 103 -3.43 12.68 3.34
C TYR A 103 -4.10 11.89 2.22
N VAL A 104 -3.78 10.61 2.11
CA VAL A 104 -4.36 9.74 1.11
C VAL A 104 -4.85 8.44 1.72
N ARG A 105 -6.02 7.99 1.28
CA ARG A 105 -6.49 6.62 1.54
C ARG A 105 -5.86 5.70 0.51
N VAL A 106 -4.92 4.88 0.96
CA VAL A 106 -4.25 3.89 0.10
C VAL A 106 -5.19 2.70 -0.10
N PHE A 107 -5.91 2.30 0.95
CA PHE A 107 -6.94 1.28 0.90
C PHE A 107 -8.26 1.79 1.50
N ASP A 108 -9.38 1.43 0.87
CA ASP A 108 -10.72 1.83 1.32
C ASP A 108 -11.10 1.24 2.68
N VAL A 109 -10.39 0.19 3.13
CA VAL A 109 -10.58 -0.45 4.45
C VAL A 109 -9.97 0.33 5.63
N GLY A 110 -9.66 1.63 5.44
CA GLY A 110 -9.28 2.53 6.54
C GLY A 110 -7.79 2.83 6.68
N VAL A 111 -6.98 2.52 5.67
CA VAL A 111 -5.53 2.81 5.67
C VAL A 111 -5.27 4.20 5.11
N ILE A 112 -4.94 5.14 6.01
CA ILE A 112 -4.60 6.53 5.66
C ILE A 112 -3.10 6.73 5.80
N LYS A 113 -2.46 7.29 4.76
CA LYS A 113 -1.07 7.74 4.79
C LYS A 113 -1.01 9.26 4.72
N SER A 114 -0.16 9.87 5.53
CA SER A 114 0.14 11.31 5.47
C SER A 114 1.57 11.56 5.92
N ASN A 115 2.23 12.46 5.23
CA ASN A 115 3.58 12.93 5.58
C ASN A 115 3.55 14.20 6.45
N THR A 116 2.36 14.77 6.71
CA THR A 116 2.20 16.07 7.38
C THR A 116 1.38 16.00 8.67
N VAL A 117 0.69 14.88 8.94
CA VAL A 117 -0.14 14.72 10.14
C VAL A 117 0.67 14.80 11.44
N ILE A 118 1.93 14.33 11.43
CA ILE A 118 2.82 14.40 12.59
C ILE A 118 3.64 15.70 12.48
N SER A 119 3.58 16.55 13.51
CA SER A 119 4.37 17.78 13.55
C SER A 119 5.87 17.47 13.61
N LYS A 120 6.70 18.36 13.07
CA LYS A 120 8.16 18.22 13.12
C LYS A 120 8.66 18.13 14.57
N ASP A 121 8.12 18.95 15.46
CA ASP A 121 8.48 18.95 16.88
C ASP A 121 8.21 17.59 17.53
N LEU A 122 7.05 16.98 17.24
CA LEU A 122 6.73 15.64 17.76
C LEU A 122 7.65 14.58 17.14
N GLN A 123 7.95 14.69 15.85
CA GLN A 123 8.87 13.78 15.18
C GLN A 123 10.29 13.86 15.78
N GLU A 124 10.78 15.07 16.05
CA GLU A 124 12.07 15.32 16.68
C GLU A 124 12.08 14.82 18.13
N ALA A 125 11.03 15.12 18.91
CA ALA A 125 10.90 14.61 20.27
C ALA A 125 10.89 13.07 20.32
N LEU A 126 10.22 12.41 19.37
CA LEU A 126 10.24 10.95 19.26
C LEU A 126 11.64 10.43 18.94
N LYS A 127 12.35 11.05 17.99
CA LYS A 127 13.73 10.70 17.65
C LYS A 127 14.66 10.84 18.86
N GLU A 128 14.56 11.94 19.60
CA GLU A 128 15.35 12.16 20.82
C GLU A 128 15.07 11.09 21.89
N ARG A 129 13.80 10.69 22.06
CA ARG A 129 13.42 9.67 23.04
C ARG A 129 13.84 8.25 22.64
N VAL A 130 13.93 7.97 21.35
CA VAL A 130 14.38 6.67 20.81
C VAL A 130 15.91 6.60 20.72
N ARG A 131 16.61 7.73 20.65
CA ARG A 131 18.07 7.79 20.53
C ARG A 131 18.84 6.92 21.54
N PRO A 132 18.49 6.87 22.84
CA PRO A 132 19.18 5.99 23.80
C PRO A 132 19.04 4.49 23.48
N LEU A 133 17.98 4.09 22.77
CA LEU A 133 17.76 2.71 22.34
C LEU A 133 18.62 2.36 21.11
N ASN A 134 19.01 3.35 20.31
CA ASN A 134 19.83 3.17 19.12
C ASN A 134 21.34 3.38 19.37
N ASP A 135 21.68 4.27 20.29
CA ASP A 135 23.06 4.65 20.68
C ASP A 135 23.66 3.66 21.70
N ILE A 136 23.40 2.36 21.51
CA ILE A 136 24.04 1.27 22.27
C ILE A 136 25.34 0.80 21.59
N PRO A 137 26.34 0.35 22.36
CA PRO A 137 27.55 -0.26 21.81
C PRO A 137 27.25 -1.37 20.79
N GLY A 138 28.07 -1.48 19.74
CA GLY A 138 27.79 -2.37 18.60
C GLY A 138 27.71 -3.85 18.95
N ASP A 139 28.38 -4.27 20.02
CA ASP A 139 28.31 -5.60 20.62
C ASP A 139 26.97 -5.90 21.32
N GLN A 140 26.19 -4.87 21.64
CA GLN A 140 24.87 -4.97 22.28
C GLN A 140 23.72 -4.74 21.29
N LYS A 141 24.02 -4.41 20.03
CA LYS A 141 23.01 -4.23 18.99
C LYS A 141 22.41 -5.57 18.57
N ASP A 142 21.10 -5.68 18.71
CA ASP A 142 20.34 -6.83 18.25
C ASP A 142 20.14 -6.73 16.73
N TYR A 143 21.04 -7.33 15.95
CA TYR A 143 20.96 -7.29 14.50
C TYR A 143 19.96 -8.31 13.96
N HIS A 144 19.13 -7.89 13.01
CA HIS A 144 18.14 -8.75 12.39
C HIS A 144 18.83 -9.96 11.73
N PRO A 145 18.36 -11.20 11.97
CA PRO A 145 18.92 -12.37 11.32
C PRO A 145 18.89 -12.22 9.79
N ARG A 146 20.00 -12.53 9.11
CA ARG A 146 20.19 -12.42 7.65
C ARG A 146 20.23 -10.99 7.09
N SER A 147 20.44 -9.97 7.92
CA SER A 147 20.60 -8.59 7.44
C SER A 147 22.05 -8.18 7.14
N ASP A 148 23.02 -9.10 7.20
CA ASP A 148 24.47 -8.77 7.17
C ASP A 148 24.85 -7.63 8.14
N GLN A 149 24.27 -7.60 9.34
CA GLN A 149 24.47 -6.52 10.33
C GLN A 149 24.08 -5.11 9.83
N LYS A 150 23.16 -5.00 8.85
CA LYS A 150 22.66 -3.72 8.33
C LYS A 150 21.38 -3.23 9.00
N VAL A 151 20.62 -4.13 9.65
CA VAL A 151 19.33 -3.80 10.28
C VAL A 151 19.42 -4.15 11.75
N VAL A 152 19.13 -3.18 12.61
CA VAL A 152 19.12 -3.33 14.08
C VAL A 152 17.66 -3.36 14.52
N ASP A 153 17.27 -4.41 15.24
CA ASP A 153 15.97 -4.55 15.86
C ASP A 153 15.98 -3.75 17.18
N LEU A 154 15.45 -2.52 17.16
CA LEU A 154 15.31 -1.70 18.38
C LEU A 154 14.37 -2.35 19.43
N VAL A 155 13.48 -3.22 18.97
CA VAL A 155 12.60 -4.05 19.79
C VAL A 155 12.62 -5.46 19.19
N HIS A 156 13.03 -6.46 19.97
CA HIS A 156 13.10 -7.84 19.49
C HIS A 156 11.71 -8.32 19.03
N PRO A 157 11.57 -8.96 17.84
CA PRO A 157 10.28 -9.37 17.27
C PRO A 157 9.39 -10.25 18.17
N SER A 158 9.96 -10.92 19.18
CA SER A 158 9.20 -11.69 20.18
C SER A 158 8.43 -10.82 21.19
N LEU A 159 8.95 -9.64 21.54
CA LEU A 159 8.29 -8.65 22.43
C LEU A 159 7.12 -7.95 21.73
N PHE A 160 7.04 -8.12 20.42
CA PHE A 160 6.02 -7.54 19.57
C PHE A 160 4.64 -8.17 19.75
N ARG A 161 4.58 -9.44 20.20
CA ARG A 161 3.33 -10.20 20.35
C ARG A 161 2.41 -9.64 21.43
N SER A 162 2.96 -8.99 22.46
CA SER A 162 2.19 -8.34 23.52
C SER A 162 1.73 -6.92 23.15
N PHE A 163 2.45 -6.21 22.28
CA PHE A 163 2.08 -4.85 21.85
C PHE A 163 1.08 -4.85 20.68
N MET A 164 1.19 -5.81 19.75
CA MET A 164 0.35 -5.89 18.55
C MET A 164 -0.99 -6.60 18.72
N ALA A 165 -1.29 -7.18 19.88
CA ALA A 165 -2.62 -7.76 20.11
C ALA A 165 -3.75 -6.71 20.06
N GLN A 166 -3.44 -5.41 20.15
CA GLN A 166 -4.44 -4.35 20.19
C GLN A 166 -4.63 -3.58 18.86
N LEU A 167 -3.72 -3.66 17.87
CA LEU A 167 -3.84 -2.87 16.62
C LEU A 167 -3.30 -3.62 15.40
N THR A 168 -4.16 -4.40 14.75
CA THR A 168 -3.86 -4.99 13.44
C THR A 168 -3.99 -3.95 12.33
N SER A 169 -2.91 -3.79 11.52
CA SER A 169 -2.91 -3.57 10.04
C SER A 169 -1.94 -2.51 9.50
N TYR A 170 -0.71 -2.33 10.02
CA TYR A 170 0.25 -1.41 9.36
C TYR A 170 1.70 -1.83 9.61
N TRP A 171 2.38 -2.36 8.60
CA TRP A 171 3.82 -2.69 8.73
C TRP A 171 4.73 -2.19 7.62
N THR A 172 4.23 -1.46 6.64
CA THR A 172 5.08 -0.77 5.65
C THR A 172 5.46 0.65 6.07
N ALA A 173 4.62 1.34 6.85
CA ALA A 173 4.88 2.73 7.27
C ALA A 173 5.91 2.87 8.41
N LEU A 174 6.09 1.87 9.28
CA LEU A 174 7.01 1.95 10.43
C LEU A 174 8.47 1.67 10.05
N LEU A 175 8.72 0.83 9.03
CA LEU A 175 10.08 0.54 8.57
C LEU A 175 10.78 1.78 8.00
N ASN A 176 10.06 2.66 7.30
CA ASN A 176 10.61 3.90 6.76
C ASN A 176 10.90 4.97 7.82
N LEU A 177 10.32 4.86 9.02
CA LEU A 177 10.56 5.78 10.13
C LEU A 177 11.79 5.37 10.98
N MET A 178 12.25 4.12 10.86
CA MET A 178 13.41 3.59 11.60
C MET A 178 14.71 3.55 10.78
N THR A 179 14.69 4.01 9.53
CA THR A 179 15.89 4.15 8.67
C THR A 179 16.42 5.60 8.56
N VAL A 180 16.23 6.42 9.59
CA VAL A 180 16.94 7.71 9.76
C VAL A 180 17.60 7.76 11.12
#